data_AF-A0A7Y7TKA7-F1
#
_entry.id   AF-A0A7Y7TKA7-F1
#
_cell.length_a   1.000
_cell.length_b   1.000
_cell.length_c   1.000
_cell.angle_alpha   90.00
_cell.angle_beta   90.00
_cell.angle_gamma   90.00
#
_symmetry.space_group_name_H-M   'P 1'
#
loop_
_entity.id
_entity.type
_entity.pdbx_description
1 polymer ?
#
loop_
_entity_poly.entity_id
_entity_poly.type
_entity_poly.pdbx_seq_one_letter_code
_entity_poly.pdbx_strand_id
1 'polypeptide(L)'
;MSLESLLYDSSRIVIEIAANAIEGHPEQLNAMFELCCKPYPISMRAARVVQLYCVKHPDATLPFLGILTDELLKTKVDGVKRSFLKIMIEVIDVKNIYNAGLVLNKCLDWLLCDKETIAVRAYSIDLIIKFAKEEPDLKNELILVFENLPLEEYPSLKIRCKRGLKLIRN
;
A
#
# COMPACT_ATOMS: atom_id res chain seq x y z
N MET A 1 9.04 -13.08 24.64
CA MET A 1 7.83 -13.34 23.83
C MET A 1 8.19 -13.01 22.39
N SER A 2 7.92 -13.89 21.41
CA SER A 2 8.27 -13.59 20.01
C SER A 2 7.24 -12.63 19.41
N LEU A 3 7.65 -11.73 18.51
CA LEU A 3 6.71 -10.84 17.81
C LEU A 3 5.60 -11.60 17.08
N GLU A 4 5.93 -12.75 16.50
CA GLU A 4 4.95 -13.61 15.82
C GLU A 4 3.86 -14.11 16.77
N SER A 5 4.19 -14.40 18.04
CA SER A 5 3.19 -14.81 19.03
C SER A 5 2.19 -13.71 19.38
N LEU A 6 2.53 -12.44 19.14
CA LEU A 6 1.60 -11.32 19.28
C LEU A 6 0.57 -11.28 18.16
N LEU A 7 0.82 -11.93 17.01
CA LEU A 7 -0.03 -11.89 15.82
C LEU A 7 -1.00 -13.08 15.77
N TYR A 8 -1.58 -13.46 16.91
CA TYR A 8 -2.41 -14.67 17.03
C TYR A 8 -3.81 -14.52 16.40
N ASP A 9 -4.36 -13.30 16.31
CA ASP A 9 -5.58 -13.00 15.57
C ASP A 9 -5.50 -11.69 14.77
N SER A 10 -6.56 -11.37 14.04
CA SER A 10 -6.65 -10.16 13.19
C SER A 10 -7.49 -9.05 13.82
N SER A 11 -7.83 -9.16 15.10
CA SER A 11 -8.63 -8.17 15.82
C SER A 11 -7.87 -6.85 15.95
N ARG A 12 -8.62 -5.76 15.97
CA ARG A 12 -8.04 -4.42 16.13
C ARG A 12 -7.17 -4.31 17.37
N ILE A 13 -7.62 -4.89 18.49
CA ILE A 13 -6.93 -4.85 19.78
C ILE A 13 -5.56 -5.53 19.67
N VAL A 14 -5.49 -6.71 19.06
CA VAL A 14 -4.23 -7.46 18.90
C VAL A 14 -3.23 -6.68 18.05
N ILE A 15 -3.69 -6.11 16.94
CA ILE A 15 -2.86 -5.28 16.07
C ILE A 15 -2.37 -4.02 16.80
N GLU A 16 -3.22 -3.37 17.61
CA GLU A 16 -2.83 -2.21 18.40
C GLU A 16 -1.82 -2.56 19.50
N ILE A 17 -1.99 -3.69 20.18
CA ILE A 17 -1.02 -4.21 21.15
C ILE A 17 0.33 -4.47 20.48
N ALA A 18 0.34 -5.15 19.33
CA ALA A 18 1.56 -5.42 18.59
C ALA A 18 2.24 -4.14 18.08
N ALA A 19 1.48 -3.15 17.61
CA ALA A 19 2.03 -1.86 17.22
C ALA A 19 2.64 -1.10 18.41
N ASN A 20 1.95 -1.09 19.57
CA ASN A 20 2.44 -0.47 20.79
C ASN A 20 3.69 -1.18 21.35
N ALA A 21 3.84 -2.49 21.12
CA ALA A 21 5.06 -3.19 21.49
C ALA A 21 6.29 -2.67 20.72
N ILE A 22 6.11 -2.31 19.43
CA ILE A 22 7.17 -1.70 18.61
C ILE A 22 7.46 -0.26 19.06
N GLU A 23 6.48 0.50 19.55
CA GLU A 23 6.70 1.86 20.12
C GLU A 23 7.75 1.85 21.25
N GLY A 24 7.71 0.82 22.11
CA GLY A 24 8.70 0.65 23.18
C GLY A 24 10.04 0.06 22.72
N HIS A 25 10.09 -0.52 21.51
CA HIS A 25 11.22 -1.26 20.97
C HIS A 25 11.37 -1.05 19.45
N PRO A 26 11.71 0.15 18.95
CA PRO A 26 11.78 0.44 17.52
C PRO A 26 12.74 -0.48 16.73
N GLU A 27 13.75 -1.05 17.39
CA GLU A 27 14.65 -2.04 16.83
C GLU A 27 13.94 -3.31 16.32
N GLN A 28 12.74 -3.59 16.84
CA GLN A 28 11.92 -4.73 16.45
C GLN A 28 11.17 -4.50 15.13
N LEU A 29 11.16 -3.28 14.59
CA LEU A 29 10.48 -2.97 13.33
C LEU A 29 11.02 -3.80 12.17
N ASN A 30 12.34 -4.03 12.09
CA ASN A 30 12.93 -4.89 11.07
C ASN A 30 12.36 -6.32 11.13
N ALA A 31 12.30 -6.89 12.33
CA ALA A 31 11.73 -8.22 12.52
C ALA A 31 10.23 -8.26 12.17
N MET A 32 9.48 -7.18 12.41
CA MET A 32 8.09 -7.07 11.98
C MET A 32 7.95 -7.00 10.44
N PHE A 33 8.86 -6.33 9.74
CA PHE A 33 8.92 -6.35 8.28
C PHE A 33 9.23 -7.75 7.73
N GLU A 34 10.14 -8.49 8.37
CA GLU A 34 10.41 -9.89 8.00
C GLU A 34 9.17 -10.79 8.13
N LEU A 35 8.31 -10.53 9.14
CA LEU A 35 7.04 -11.24 9.29
C LEU A 35 6.06 -10.94 8.16
N CYS A 36 6.16 -9.79 7.48
CA CYS A 36 5.36 -9.49 6.29
C CYS A 36 5.63 -10.44 5.12
N CYS A 37 6.79 -11.11 5.12
CA CYS A 37 7.18 -12.08 4.09
C CYS A 37 6.71 -13.51 4.40
N LYS A 38 6.08 -13.75 5.57
CA LYS A 38 5.64 -15.08 6.01
C LYS A 38 4.33 -15.52 5.33
N PRO A 39 3.94 -16.80 5.43
CA PRO A 39 2.63 -17.24 4.96
C PRO A 39 1.47 -16.49 5.62
N TYR A 40 0.33 -16.45 4.92
CA TYR A 40 -0.93 -15.99 5.50
C TYR A 40 -1.32 -16.87 6.71
N PRO A 41 -1.86 -16.31 7.82
CA PRO A 41 -2.28 -14.92 8.01
C PRO A 41 -1.22 -14.00 8.62
N ILE A 42 -0.04 -14.51 8.98
CA ILE A 42 1.00 -13.77 9.70
C ILE A 42 1.45 -12.55 8.89
N SER A 43 1.72 -12.72 7.60
CA SER A 43 2.11 -11.60 6.73
C SER A 43 1.11 -10.46 6.70
N MET A 44 -0.19 -10.77 6.59
CA MET A 44 -1.24 -9.77 6.60
C MET A 44 -1.28 -9.01 7.94
N ARG A 45 -1.18 -9.73 9.06
CA ARG A 45 -1.24 -9.13 10.40
C ARG A 45 -0.02 -8.26 10.64
N ALA A 46 1.17 -8.75 10.31
CA ALA A 46 2.41 -8.00 10.37
C ALA A 46 2.35 -6.72 9.52
N ALA A 47 1.88 -6.82 8.26
CA ALA A 47 1.75 -5.67 7.38
C ALA A 47 0.79 -4.61 7.94
N ARG A 48 -0.28 -5.03 8.63
CA ARG A 48 -1.20 -4.10 9.30
C ARG A 48 -0.54 -3.39 10.49
N VAL A 49 0.28 -4.09 11.26
CA VAL A 49 1.07 -3.51 12.37
C VAL A 49 2.08 -2.50 11.83
N VAL A 50 2.89 -2.89 10.83
CA VAL A 50 3.85 -2.02 10.15
C VAL A 50 3.15 -0.76 9.62
N GLN A 51 2.02 -0.91 8.96
CA GLN A 51 1.25 0.22 8.45
C GLN A 51 0.82 1.19 9.55
N LEU A 52 0.32 0.69 10.69
CA LEU A 52 -0.05 1.57 11.81
C LEU A 52 1.16 2.32 12.37
N TYR A 53 2.30 1.64 12.48
CA TYR A 53 3.52 2.22 12.99
C TYR A 53 4.07 3.30 12.02
N CYS A 54 4.24 2.97 10.74
CA CYS A 54 4.79 3.88 9.73
C CYS A 54 3.95 5.14 9.52
N VAL A 55 2.61 5.06 9.63
CA VAL A 55 1.75 6.25 9.54
C VAL A 55 1.93 7.20 10.73
N LYS A 56 2.26 6.67 11.91
CA LYS A 56 2.60 7.49 13.09
C LYS A 56 4.04 7.98 13.07
N HIS A 57 4.95 7.21 12.49
CA HIS A 57 6.39 7.47 12.43
C HIS A 57 6.91 7.43 10.98
N PRO A 58 6.60 8.46 10.16
CA PRO A 58 7.00 8.47 8.75
C PRO A 58 8.49 8.18 8.51
N ASP A 59 9.36 8.82 9.29
CA ASP A 59 10.82 8.74 9.14
C ASP A 59 11.36 7.32 9.36
N ALA A 60 10.68 6.51 10.18
CA ALA A 60 11.06 5.12 10.44
C ALA A 60 10.86 4.19 9.23
N THR A 61 10.16 4.66 8.18
CA THR A 61 9.85 3.86 6.99
C THR A 61 11.00 3.83 5.99
N LEU A 62 11.85 4.86 5.98
CA LEU A 62 12.92 5.03 4.98
C LEU A 62 13.87 3.82 4.86
N PRO A 63 14.34 3.19 5.96
CA PRO A 63 15.25 2.05 5.86
C PRO A 63 14.63 0.81 5.21
N PHE A 64 13.30 0.72 5.15
CA PHE A 64 12.56 -0.48 4.76
C PHE A 64 11.88 -0.35 3.38
N LEU A 65 12.10 0.74 2.66
CA LEU A 65 11.47 0.98 1.36
C LEU A 65 11.75 -0.12 0.32
N GLY A 66 12.98 -0.67 0.31
CA GLY A 66 13.33 -1.79 -0.56
C GLY A 66 12.49 -3.04 -0.25
N ILE A 67 12.48 -3.47 1.02
CA ILE A 67 11.71 -4.65 1.48
C ILE A 67 10.22 -4.46 1.19
N LEU A 68 9.69 -3.27 1.50
CA LEU A 68 8.28 -2.93 1.28
C LEU A 68 7.92 -3.05 -0.20
N THR A 69 8.74 -2.49 -1.09
CA THR A 69 8.52 -2.51 -2.53
C THR A 69 8.63 -3.94 -3.08
N ASP A 70 9.68 -4.67 -2.74
CA ASP A 70 9.91 -6.03 -3.23
C ASP A 70 8.79 -6.98 -2.80
N GLU A 71 8.35 -6.87 -1.54
CA GLU A 71 7.21 -7.65 -1.05
C GLU A 71 5.89 -7.21 -1.71
N LEU A 72 5.66 -5.91 -1.92
CA LEU A 72 4.46 -5.43 -2.63
C LEU A 72 4.37 -6.02 -4.04
N LEU A 73 5.48 -6.09 -4.77
CA LEU A 73 5.51 -6.58 -6.15
C LEU A 73 5.26 -8.10 -6.25
N LYS A 74 5.65 -8.88 -5.24
CA LYS A 74 5.56 -10.35 -5.25
C LYS A 74 4.35 -10.93 -4.50
N THR A 75 3.81 -10.21 -3.51
CA THR A 75 2.81 -10.76 -2.60
C THR A 75 1.48 -11.05 -3.30
N LYS A 76 0.85 -12.16 -2.91
CA LYS A 76 -0.51 -12.53 -3.33
C LYS A 76 -1.55 -12.26 -2.25
N VAL A 77 -1.14 -11.75 -1.08
CA VAL A 77 -2.01 -11.55 0.07
C VAL A 77 -2.59 -10.14 0.04
N ASP A 78 -3.89 -10.01 -0.20
CA ASP A 78 -4.54 -8.70 -0.37
C ASP A 78 -4.44 -7.80 0.87
N GLY A 79 -4.35 -8.40 2.06
CA GLY A 79 -4.06 -7.66 3.29
C GLY A 79 -2.71 -6.94 3.25
N VAL A 80 -1.67 -7.62 2.76
CA VAL A 80 -0.32 -7.03 2.61
C VAL A 80 -0.34 -5.94 1.55
N LYS A 81 -0.91 -6.21 0.36
CA LYS A 81 -1.03 -5.22 -0.73
C LYS A 81 -1.66 -3.92 -0.23
N ARG A 82 -2.81 -4.00 0.45
CA ARG A 82 -3.54 -2.82 0.97
C ARG A 82 -2.74 -2.05 2.01
N SER A 83 -2.12 -2.76 2.95
CA SER A 83 -1.31 -2.12 3.99
C SER A 83 -0.12 -1.38 3.39
N PHE A 84 0.59 -1.99 2.45
CA PHE A 84 1.78 -1.40 1.83
C PHE A 84 1.45 -0.28 0.86
N LEU A 85 0.41 -0.42 0.02
CA LEU A 85 -0.08 0.68 -0.81
C LEU A 85 -0.45 1.89 0.04
N LYS A 86 -1.12 1.68 1.18
CA LYS A 86 -1.47 2.79 2.08
C LYS A 86 -0.24 3.47 2.70
N ILE A 87 0.81 2.72 3.06
CA ILE A 87 2.09 3.32 3.47
C ILE A 87 2.67 4.16 2.33
N MET A 88 2.70 3.65 1.10
CA MET A 88 3.19 4.41 -0.07
C MET A 88 2.39 5.68 -0.33
N ILE A 89 1.07 5.65 -0.15
CA ILE A 89 0.19 6.80 -0.36
C ILE A 89 0.37 7.85 0.75
N GLU A 90 0.37 7.44 2.01
CA GLU A 90 0.31 8.38 3.15
C GLU A 90 1.68 8.83 3.65
N VAL A 91 2.74 8.05 3.42
CA VAL A 91 4.03 8.24 4.09
C VAL A 91 5.17 8.51 3.12
N ILE A 92 5.23 7.79 2.00
CA ILE A 92 6.43 7.75 1.15
C ILE A 92 6.31 8.79 0.03
N ASP A 93 7.28 9.69 -0.12
CA ASP A 93 7.37 10.52 -1.33
C ASP A 93 7.58 9.62 -2.56
N VAL A 94 6.84 9.87 -3.65
CA VAL A 94 6.94 9.11 -4.90
C VAL A 94 8.38 9.00 -5.38
N LYS A 95 9.17 10.08 -5.23
CA LYS A 95 10.58 10.14 -5.66
C LYS A 95 11.49 9.17 -4.89
N ASN A 96 11.04 8.75 -3.70
CA ASN A 96 11.75 7.81 -2.85
C ASN A 96 11.27 6.36 -3.03
N ILE A 97 10.21 6.12 -3.82
CA ILE A 97 9.73 4.75 -4.07
C ILE A 97 10.77 4.00 -4.90
N TYR A 98 11.35 2.96 -4.31
CA TYR A 98 12.25 2.06 -5.01
C TYR A 98 11.50 1.38 -6.17
N ASN A 99 12.13 1.25 -7.34
CA ASN A 99 11.49 0.70 -8.53
C ASN A 99 10.11 1.32 -8.86
N ALA A 100 9.96 2.64 -8.67
CA ALA A 100 8.73 3.42 -8.92
C ALA A 100 7.94 3.00 -10.18
N GLY A 101 8.62 2.85 -11.32
CA GLY A 101 7.97 2.42 -12.57
C GLY A 101 7.35 1.02 -12.50
N LEU A 102 8.00 0.06 -11.83
CA LEU A 102 7.44 -1.29 -11.63
C LEU A 102 6.22 -1.24 -10.69
N VAL A 103 6.27 -0.42 -9.64
CA VAL A 103 5.14 -0.21 -8.73
C VAL A 103 3.95 0.39 -9.47
N LEU A 104 4.19 1.43 -10.28
CA LEU A 104 3.15 2.07 -11.09
C LEU A 104 2.51 1.06 -12.05
N ASN A 105 3.31 0.30 -12.79
CA ASN A 105 2.82 -0.74 -13.69
C ASN A 105 2.00 -1.80 -12.94
N LYS A 106 2.47 -2.24 -11.76
CA LYS A 106 1.74 -3.20 -10.94
C LYS A 106 0.37 -2.65 -10.48
N CYS A 107 0.31 -1.37 -10.13
CA CYS A 107 -0.95 -0.71 -9.78
C CYS A 107 -1.91 -0.64 -10.96
N LEU A 108 -1.41 -0.36 -12.18
CA LEU A 108 -2.21 -0.38 -13.42
C LEU A 108 -2.75 -1.79 -13.70
N ASP A 109 -1.89 -2.83 -13.60
CA ASP A 109 -2.30 -4.23 -13.75
C ASP A 109 -3.43 -4.59 -12.78
N TRP A 110 -3.28 -4.23 -11.51
CA TRP A 110 -4.30 -4.48 -10.49
C TRP A 110 -5.59 -3.73 -10.78
N LEU A 111 -5.52 -2.47 -11.20
CA LEU A 111 -6.68 -1.65 -11.52
C LEU A 111 -7.53 -2.27 -12.66
N LEU A 112 -6.86 -2.83 -13.68
CA LEU A 112 -7.48 -3.46 -14.84
C LEU A 112 -7.90 -4.91 -14.62
N CYS A 113 -7.49 -5.54 -13.51
CA CYS A 113 -7.81 -6.93 -13.21
C CYS A 113 -9.15 -7.06 -12.48
N ASP A 114 -10.17 -7.63 -13.15
CA ASP A 114 -11.48 -7.87 -12.52
C ASP A 114 -11.47 -8.92 -11.41
N LYS A 115 -10.42 -9.75 -11.34
CA LYS A 115 -10.22 -10.72 -10.24
C LYS A 115 -9.57 -10.09 -9.01
N GLU A 116 -9.03 -8.89 -9.13
CA GLU A 116 -8.40 -8.19 -8.01
C GLU A 116 -9.46 -7.55 -7.11
N THR A 117 -9.20 -7.49 -5.81
CA THR A 117 -10.16 -6.96 -4.86
C THR A 117 -10.42 -5.47 -5.09
N ILE A 118 -11.68 -5.04 -4.90
CA ILE A 118 -12.07 -3.63 -5.00
C ILE A 118 -11.19 -2.73 -4.15
N ALA A 119 -10.78 -3.19 -2.96
CA ALA A 119 -9.93 -2.42 -2.08
C ALA A 119 -8.51 -2.22 -2.64
N VAL A 120 -7.87 -3.26 -3.19
CA VAL A 120 -6.55 -3.13 -3.83
C VAL A 120 -6.64 -2.22 -5.05
N ARG A 121 -7.64 -2.42 -5.93
CA ARG A 121 -7.90 -1.54 -7.09
C ARG A 121 -8.06 -0.08 -6.66
N ALA A 122 -8.78 0.17 -5.57
CA ALA A 122 -9.01 1.51 -5.06
C ALA A 122 -7.73 2.18 -4.52
N TYR A 123 -6.86 1.43 -3.83
CA TYR A 123 -5.56 1.94 -3.42
C TYR A 123 -4.60 2.13 -4.61
N SER A 124 -4.67 1.27 -5.63
CA SER A 124 -3.92 1.48 -6.88
C SER A 124 -4.30 2.81 -7.55
N ILE A 125 -5.59 3.16 -7.61
CA ILE A 125 -6.03 4.46 -8.14
C ILE A 125 -5.34 5.60 -7.41
N ASP A 126 -5.35 5.58 -6.07
CA ASP A 126 -4.75 6.65 -5.26
C ASP A 126 -3.25 6.79 -5.50
N LEU A 127 -2.53 5.66 -5.57
CA LEU A 127 -1.09 5.69 -5.79
C LEU A 127 -0.76 6.15 -7.22
N ILE A 128 -1.51 5.71 -8.24
CA ILE A 128 -1.37 6.20 -9.63
C ILE A 128 -1.63 7.71 -9.70
N ILE A 129 -2.65 8.21 -8.99
CA ILE A 129 -2.92 9.66 -8.90
C ILE A 129 -1.77 10.40 -8.24
N LYS A 130 -1.15 9.81 -7.21
CA LYS A 130 0.04 10.38 -6.57
C LYS A 130 1.21 10.46 -7.55
N PHE A 131 1.47 9.41 -8.33
CA PHE A 131 2.46 9.42 -9.43
C PHE A 131 2.16 10.53 -10.45
N ALA A 132 0.91 10.64 -10.92
CA ALA A 132 0.50 11.64 -11.91
C ALA A 132 0.67 13.10 -11.43
N LYS A 133 0.66 13.34 -10.11
CA LYS A 133 0.90 14.67 -9.54
C LYS A 133 2.39 15.02 -9.51
N GLU A 134 3.22 14.05 -9.18
CA GLU A 134 4.67 14.26 -9.04
C GLU A 134 5.40 14.23 -10.38
N GLU A 135 4.88 13.50 -11.38
CA GLU A 135 5.47 13.35 -12.71
C GLU A 135 4.54 13.94 -13.80
N PRO A 136 4.67 15.23 -14.14
CA PRO A 136 3.81 15.90 -15.11
C PRO A 136 3.80 15.27 -16.51
N ASP A 137 4.90 14.64 -16.91
CA ASP A 137 5.03 14.00 -18.22
C ASP A 137 4.10 12.77 -18.33
N LEU A 138 3.85 12.07 -17.22
CA LEU A 138 2.95 10.91 -17.15
C LEU A 138 1.48 11.29 -16.95
N LYS A 139 1.22 12.54 -16.50
CA LYS A 139 -0.13 13.01 -16.15
C LYS A 139 -1.14 12.80 -17.27
N ASN A 140 -0.80 13.17 -18.50
CA ASN A 140 -1.72 13.09 -19.64
C ASN A 140 -2.07 11.64 -20.01
N GLU A 141 -1.08 10.74 -19.99
CA GLU A 141 -1.29 9.31 -20.24
C GLU A 141 -2.19 8.70 -19.17
N LEU A 142 -1.92 8.99 -17.89
CA LEU A 142 -2.70 8.46 -16.78
C LEU A 142 -4.14 9.00 -16.75
N ILE A 143 -4.36 10.26 -17.17
CA ILE A 143 -5.70 10.81 -17.37
C ILE A 143 -6.44 9.97 -18.42
N LEU A 144 -5.81 9.70 -19.56
CA LEU A 144 -6.43 8.92 -20.64
C LEU A 144 -6.77 7.50 -20.17
N VAL A 145 -5.89 6.86 -19.39
CA VAL A 145 -6.19 5.55 -18.78
C VAL A 145 -7.46 5.64 -17.95
N PHE A 146 -7.55 6.58 -17.01
CA PHE A 146 -8.71 6.70 -16.11
C PHE A 146 -10.03 7.03 -16.84
N GLU A 147 -9.99 7.78 -17.93
CA GLU A 147 -11.17 8.11 -18.73
C GLU A 147 -11.75 6.90 -19.48
N ASN A 148 -10.89 5.94 -19.84
CA ASN A 148 -11.27 4.76 -20.61
C ASN A 148 -11.48 3.50 -19.75
N LEU A 149 -11.44 3.62 -18.41
CA LEU A 149 -11.67 2.46 -17.54
C LEU A 149 -13.15 2.03 -17.55
N PRO A 150 -13.45 0.73 -17.78
CA PRO A 150 -14.79 0.20 -17.70
C PRO A 150 -15.22 0.01 -16.23
N LEU A 151 -15.70 1.08 -15.59
CA LEU A 151 -16.06 1.10 -14.15
C LEU A 151 -17.57 1.16 -13.90
N GLU A 152 -18.39 0.87 -14.91
CA GLU A 152 -19.86 0.89 -14.84
C GLU A 152 -20.38 -0.01 -13.71
N GLU A 153 -19.80 -1.21 -13.58
CA GLU A 153 -20.15 -2.20 -12.56
C GLU A 153 -19.48 -1.94 -11.20
N TYR A 154 -18.61 -0.93 -11.12
CA TYR A 154 -17.81 -0.63 -9.92
C TYR A 154 -18.01 0.84 -9.46
N PRO A 155 -19.18 1.21 -8.92
CA PRO A 155 -19.49 2.61 -8.56
C PRO A 155 -18.48 3.25 -7.61
N SER A 156 -17.95 2.48 -6.65
CA SER A 156 -16.95 2.96 -5.69
C SER A 156 -15.62 3.34 -6.36
N LEU A 157 -15.15 2.52 -7.31
CA LEU A 157 -13.96 2.81 -8.11
C LEU A 157 -14.21 4.00 -9.04
N LYS A 158 -15.38 4.05 -9.68
CA LYS A 158 -15.77 5.16 -10.57
C LYS A 158 -15.75 6.51 -9.84
N ILE A 159 -16.31 6.59 -8.64
CA ILE A 159 -16.28 7.81 -7.81
C ILE A 159 -14.83 8.17 -7.44
N ARG A 160 -14.01 7.20 -7.07
CA ARG A 160 -12.60 7.43 -6.69
C ARG A 160 -11.78 7.93 -7.87
N CYS A 161 -11.88 7.31 -9.05
CA CYS A 161 -11.25 7.79 -10.29
C CYS A 161 -11.67 9.23 -10.62
N LYS A 162 -12.98 9.54 -10.56
CA LYS A 162 -13.47 10.91 -10.81
C LYS A 162 -12.88 11.94 -9.84
N ARG A 163 -12.73 11.58 -8.56
CA ARG A 163 -12.07 12.45 -7.57
C ARG A 163 -10.59 12.62 -7.88
N GLY A 164 -9.90 11.54 -8.22
CA GLY A 164 -8.50 11.55 -8.65
C GLY A 164 -8.27 12.44 -9.87
N LEU A 165 -9.05 12.26 -10.93
CA LEU A 165 -8.99 13.07 -12.16
C LEU A 165 -9.15 14.57 -11.88
N LYS A 166 -10.07 14.96 -10.99
CA LYS A 166 -10.20 16.37 -10.58
C LYS A 166 -8.94 16.91 -9.92
N LEU A 167 -8.26 16.09 -9.10
CA LEU A 167 -7.05 16.51 -8.39
C LEU A 167 -5.85 16.70 -9.30
N ILE A 168 -5.79 15.98 -10.43
CA ILE A 168 -4.66 16.07 -11.35
C ILE A 168 -4.93 16.98 -12.53
N ARG A 169 -6.18 17.35 -12.83
CA ARG A 169 -6.51 18.31 -13.91
C ARG A 169 -6.39 19.76 -13.50
N ASN A 170 -6.63 20.04 -12.21
CA ASN A 170 -6.35 21.32 -11.61
C ASN A 170 -4.83 21.57 -11.57
#